data_AF-A0A839IC46-F1
#
_entry.id   AF-A0A839IC46-F1
#
_cell.length_a   1.000
_cell.length_b   1.000
_cell.length_c   1.000
_cell.angle_alpha   90.00
_cell.angle_beta   90.00
_cell.angle_gamma   90.00
#
_symmetry.space_group_name_H-M   'P 1'
#
loop_
_entity.id
_entity.type
_entity.pdbx_description
1 polymer ?
#
loop_
_entity_poly.entity_id
_entity_poly.type
_entity_poly.pdbx_seq_one_letter_code
_entity_poly.pdbx_strand_id
1 'polypeptide(L)'
;MKVQFHLEKNKQPTTDNGMKVLYGNAKRSGYRIRWYAILALVLSPILAMLYYFFQQYVLTIAPGIITTEPVILTASQDAVVESINIKEGDEVSSNQFLMELKDSALDNDIIFLRHELKKINVNNKIKKYNLTSYTLAIDNAKSSFVNINRIKINYDKYIKEGKVSQVDYAAILGMYSNAQNLVTNANIMYTKAKIDDNQRDIAGAIAGVIRNLNKELVTKLSQYDSLFIRSPYIGNIVEINAVIGQRVKEGDYLATVSSKVPPF
;
A
#
# COMPACT_ATOMS: atom_id res chain seq x y z
N MET A 1 95.16 22.65 -80.81
CA MET A 1 93.77 22.16 -80.97
C MET A 1 93.01 22.55 -79.72
N LYS A 2 92.03 23.46 -79.80
CA LYS A 2 91.36 24.07 -78.63
C LYS A 2 89.99 23.39 -78.47
N VAL A 3 89.81 22.59 -77.42
CA VAL A 3 88.55 21.88 -77.13
C VAL A 3 87.67 22.80 -76.30
N GLN A 4 86.47 23.12 -76.78
CA GLN A 4 85.46 23.92 -76.07
C GLN A 4 84.42 22.98 -75.45
N PHE A 5 84.18 23.08 -74.15
CA PHE A 5 83.18 22.30 -73.44
C PHE A 5 81.85 23.06 -73.40
N HIS A 6 80.83 22.55 -74.07
CA HIS A 6 79.47 23.12 -74.01
C HIS A 6 78.78 22.66 -72.72
N LEU A 7 78.53 23.60 -71.80
CA LEU A 7 77.93 23.39 -70.46
C LEU A 7 76.39 23.25 -70.48
N GLU A 8 75.77 23.09 -71.65
CA GLU A 8 74.31 23.17 -71.82
C GLU A 8 73.53 22.02 -71.16
N LYS A 9 74.19 20.90 -70.83
CA LYS A 9 73.56 19.71 -70.24
C LYS A 9 73.10 19.87 -68.78
N ASN A 10 73.57 20.91 -68.06
CA ASN A 10 73.21 21.12 -66.66
C ASN A 10 71.84 21.80 -66.46
N LYS A 11 71.39 22.61 -67.44
CA LYS A 11 70.14 23.38 -67.32
C LYS A 11 68.92 22.70 -67.92
N GLN A 12 69.08 21.83 -68.92
CA GLN A 12 67.98 21.07 -69.53
C GLN A 12 68.41 19.62 -69.80
N PRO A 13 68.32 18.73 -68.80
CA PRO A 13 68.85 17.37 -68.91
C PRO A 13 68.03 16.46 -69.84
N THR A 14 66.83 16.87 -70.25
CA THR A 14 65.89 16.09 -71.09
C THR A 14 65.94 16.41 -72.58
N THR A 15 66.93 17.19 -73.02
CA THR A 15 67.10 17.60 -74.42
C THR A 15 68.56 17.39 -74.83
N ASP A 16 68.79 16.70 -75.95
CA ASP A 16 70.12 16.52 -76.54
C ASP A 16 70.05 16.97 -78.00
N ASN A 17 70.89 17.94 -78.39
CA ASN A 17 70.88 18.57 -79.73
C ASN A 17 69.48 18.96 -80.28
N GLY A 18 68.63 19.56 -79.44
CA GLY A 18 67.31 20.07 -79.86
C GLY A 18 66.19 19.02 -80.01
N MET A 19 66.47 17.74 -79.76
CA MET A 19 65.44 16.70 -79.67
C MET A 19 65.14 16.33 -78.21
N LYS A 20 63.85 16.18 -77.90
CA LYS A 20 63.37 15.79 -76.56
C LYS A 20 63.68 14.30 -76.32
N VAL A 21 64.59 14.03 -75.40
CA VAL A 21 64.93 12.67 -74.98
C VAL A 21 64.02 12.28 -73.81
N LEU A 22 63.10 11.35 -74.05
CA LEU A 22 62.25 10.76 -73.02
C LEU A 22 63.07 9.79 -72.17
N TYR A 23 63.66 10.30 -71.08
CA TYR A 23 64.19 9.41 -70.05
C TYR A 23 63.04 8.61 -69.45
N GLY A 24 63.11 7.28 -69.56
CA GLY A 24 62.13 6.40 -68.95
C GLY A 24 62.05 6.67 -67.44
N ASN A 25 60.83 6.76 -66.92
CA ASN A 25 60.58 7.03 -65.50
C ASN A 25 61.29 5.93 -64.67
N ALA A 26 62.42 6.26 -64.06
CA ALA A 26 63.27 5.27 -63.41
C ALA A 26 62.44 4.54 -62.34
N LYS A 27 62.35 3.19 -62.41
CA LYS A 27 61.66 2.31 -61.44
C LYS A 27 62.35 2.34 -60.06
N ARG A 28 62.42 3.52 -59.43
CA ARG A 28 63.06 3.77 -58.14
C ARG A 28 62.06 3.69 -56.97
N SER A 29 60.76 3.51 -57.24
CA SER A 29 59.74 3.43 -56.17
C SER A 29 59.94 2.21 -55.27
N GLY A 30 60.30 1.05 -55.84
CA GLY A 30 60.54 -0.18 -55.07
C GLY A 30 61.70 -0.06 -54.09
N TYR A 31 62.77 0.66 -54.46
CA TYR A 31 63.90 0.91 -53.56
C TYR A 31 63.55 1.88 -52.42
N ARG A 32 62.68 2.87 -52.66
CA ARG A 32 62.16 3.75 -51.61
C ARG A 32 61.34 2.98 -50.59
N ILE A 33 60.46 2.07 -51.05
CA ILE A 33 59.65 1.22 -50.16
C ILE A 33 60.54 0.31 -49.32
N ARG A 34 61.58 -0.30 -49.91
CA ARG A 34 62.56 -1.10 -49.15
C ARG A 34 63.26 -0.29 -48.06
N TRP A 35 63.68 0.93 -48.39
CA TRP A 35 64.30 1.84 -47.42
C TRP A 35 63.33 2.24 -46.30
N TYR A 36 62.08 2.58 -46.62
CA TYR A 36 61.06 2.86 -45.60
C TYR A 36 60.70 1.63 -44.77
N ALA A 37 60.74 0.42 -45.34
CA ALA A 37 60.50 -0.82 -44.60
C ALA A 37 61.63 -1.12 -43.60
N ILE A 38 62.89 -0.95 -44.01
CA ILE A 38 64.04 -1.06 -43.10
C ILE A 38 63.94 0.01 -42.01
N LEU A 39 63.61 1.26 -42.39
CA LEU A 39 63.45 2.35 -41.44
C LEU A 39 62.31 2.09 -40.46
N ALA A 40 61.17 1.56 -40.91
CA ALA A 40 60.05 1.17 -40.06
C ALA A 40 60.41 0.01 -39.12
N LEU A 41 61.20 -0.96 -39.58
CA LEU A 41 61.67 -2.08 -38.76
C LEU A 41 62.60 -1.60 -37.64
N VAL A 42 63.49 -0.65 -37.95
CA VAL A 42 64.38 -0.02 -36.96
C VAL A 42 63.61 0.91 -36.02
N LEU A 43 62.58 1.61 -36.48
CA LEU A 43 61.73 2.48 -35.65
C LEU A 43 60.67 1.72 -34.83
N SER A 44 60.38 0.46 -35.17
CA SER A 44 59.32 -0.34 -34.54
C SER A 44 59.44 -0.46 -33.02
N PRO A 45 60.64 -0.68 -32.43
CA PRO A 45 60.79 -0.75 -30.98
C PRO A 45 60.45 0.57 -30.29
N ILE A 46 60.76 1.70 -30.92
CA ILE A 46 60.47 3.04 -30.40
C ILE A 46 58.97 3.33 -30.47
N LEU A 47 58.33 3.01 -31.59
CA LEU A 47 56.88 3.14 -31.75
C LEU A 47 56.11 2.24 -30.78
N ALA A 48 56.57 1.00 -30.57
CA ALA A 48 56.00 0.09 -29.59
C ALA A 48 56.16 0.64 -28.16
N MET A 49 57.35 1.16 -27.82
CA MET A 49 57.60 1.78 -26.51
C MET A 49 56.68 2.99 -26.28
N LEU A 50 56.55 3.88 -27.27
CA LEU A 50 55.61 5.01 -27.21
C LEU A 50 54.17 4.53 -27.03
N TYR A 51 53.76 3.51 -27.79
CA TYR A 51 52.41 2.94 -27.67
C TYR A 51 52.12 2.44 -26.26
N TYR A 52 53.00 1.60 -25.69
CA TYR A 52 52.81 1.08 -24.32
C TYR A 52 52.85 2.20 -23.27
N PHE A 53 53.73 3.18 -23.44
CA PHE A 53 53.81 4.33 -22.55
C PHE A 53 52.50 5.14 -22.58
N PHE A 54 52.00 5.50 -23.77
CA PHE A 54 50.75 6.24 -23.90
C PHE A 54 49.52 5.43 -23.48
N GLN A 55 49.53 4.11 -23.67
CA GLN A 55 48.42 3.24 -23.29
C GLN A 55 48.11 3.35 -21.79
N GLN A 56 49.14 3.47 -20.94
CA GLN A 56 48.97 3.63 -19.50
C GLN A 56 48.39 5.00 -19.09
N TYR A 57 48.66 6.06 -19.86
CA TYR A 57 48.13 7.40 -19.58
C TYR A 57 46.76 7.66 -20.19
N VAL A 58 46.43 7.00 -21.31
CA VAL A 58 45.16 7.19 -22.02
C VAL A 58 44.07 6.25 -21.51
N LEU A 59 44.41 5.00 -21.16
CA LEU A 59 43.47 4.04 -20.59
C LEU A 59 43.63 3.96 -19.07
N THR A 60 43.13 4.97 -18.37
CA THR A 60 42.96 4.92 -16.92
C THR A 60 41.81 3.95 -16.59
N ILE A 61 42.16 2.72 -16.17
CA ILE A 61 41.19 1.78 -15.60
C ILE A 61 40.97 2.19 -14.15
N ALA A 62 39.95 3.02 -13.91
CA ALA A 62 39.51 3.36 -12.56
C ALA A 62 38.47 2.33 -12.09
N PRO A 63 38.61 1.74 -10.89
CA PRO A 63 37.54 0.92 -10.32
C PRO A 63 36.33 1.82 -10.04
N GLY A 64 35.22 1.56 -10.73
CA GLY A 64 33.94 2.18 -10.43
C GLY A 64 33.23 1.42 -9.30
N ILE A 65 32.80 2.14 -8.26
CA ILE A 65 31.92 1.59 -7.23
C ILE A 65 30.52 2.15 -7.48
N ILE A 66 29.56 1.26 -7.74
CA ILE A 66 28.15 1.62 -7.85
C ILE A 66 27.61 1.69 -6.42
N THR A 67 27.28 2.89 -5.95
CA THR A 67 26.64 3.08 -4.64
C THR A 67 25.14 3.18 -4.82
N THR A 68 24.44 2.17 -4.32
CA THR A 68 23.00 2.17 -4.17
C THR A 68 22.61 2.75 -2.81
N GLU A 69 21.38 3.27 -2.69
CA GLU A 69 20.75 3.58 -1.39
C GLU A 69 19.80 2.42 -1.07
N PRO A 70 20.28 1.34 -0.40
CA PRO A 70 19.44 0.20 -0.04
C PRO A 70 18.58 0.52 1.18
N VAL A 71 17.34 0.04 1.18
CA VAL A 71 16.47 -0.04 2.35
C VAL A 71 16.22 -1.49 2.68
N ILE A 72 16.43 -1.82 3.96
CA ILE A 72 16.22 -3.16 4.50
C ILE A 72 14.74 -3.30 4.87
N LEU A 73 14.10 -4.32 4.33
CA LEU A 73 12.77 -4.75 4.71
C LEU A 73 12.89 -5.73 5.86
N THR A 74 12.14 -5.46 6.93
CA THR A 74 12.13 -6.26 8.15
C THR A 74 10.82 -7.00 8.32
N ALA A 75 10.85 -8.09 9.08
CA ALA A 75 9.65 -8.78 9.52
C ALA A 75 8.85 -7.87 10.46
N SER A 76 7.56 -7.70 10.15
CA SER A 76 6.65 -6.87 10.95
C SER A 76 6.24 -7.53 12.27
N GLN A 77 6.34 -8.85 12.37
CA GLN A 77 6.02 -9.63 13.55
C GLN A 77 6.62 -11.05 13.45
N ASP A 78 6.57 -11.80 14.55
CA ASP A 78 6.96 -13.20 14.60
C ASP A 78 6.08 -14.05 13.68
N ALA A 79 6.69 -14.71 12.69
CA ALA A 79 5.97 -15.49 11.70
C ALA A 79 6.87 -16.53 11.01
N VAL A 80 6.29 -17.33 10.13
CA VAL A 80 7.02 -18.26 9.24
C VAL A 80 6.90 -17.75 7.81
N VAL A 81 8.01 -17.73 7.07
CA VAL A 81 8.02 -17.35 5.65
C VAL A 81 7.28 -18.41 4.84
N GLU A 82 6.13 -18.07 4.26
CA GLU A 82 5.29 -19.02 3.50
C GLU A 82 5.63 -19.00 2.01
N SER A 83 5.75 -17.81 1.42
CA SER A 83 6.08 -17.66 0.00
C SER A 83 6.98 -16.47 -0.26
N ILE A 84 7.88 -16.60 -1.24
CA ILE A 84 8.74 -15.53 -1.75
C ILE A 84 8.49 -15.50 -3.26
N ASN A 85 7.94 -14.38 -3.77
CA ASN A 85 7.51 -14.26 -5.18
C ASN A 85 8.48 -13.43 -6.02
N ILE A 86 9.71 -13.27 -5.54
CA ILE A 86 10.72 -12.39 -6.12
C ILE A 86 12.08 -13.08 -6.14
N LYS A 87 12.96 -12.60 -7.02
CA LYS A 87 14.36 -13.01 -7.10
C LYS A 87 15.29 -11.81 -6.98
N GLU A 88 16.54 -12.08 -6.61
CA GLU A 88 17.58 -11.05 -6.61
C GLU A 88 17.78 -10.48 -8.01
N GLY A 89 17.86 -9.15 -8.11
CA GLY A 89 17.93 -8.43 -9.37
C GLY A 89 16.58 -8.14 -10.04
N ASP A 90 15.45 -8.64 -9.52
CA ASP A 90 14.13 -8.32 -10.06
C ASP A 90 13.76 -6.85 -9.81
N GLU A 91 13.14 -6.22 -10.81
CA GLU A 91 12.56 -4.89 -10.71
C GLU A 91 11.19 -4.96 -10.01
N VAL A 92 11.00 -4.10 -9.01
CA VAL A 92 9.78 -4.02 -8.20
C VAL A 92 9.15 -2.64 -8.28
N SER A 93 7.83 -2.62 -8.37
CA SER A 93 7.03 -1.39 -8.30
C SER A 93 6.71 -1.02 -6.85
N SER A 94 6.35 0.24 -6.61
CA SER A 94 5.85 0.67 -5.30
C SER A 94 4.58 -0.12 -4.93
N ASN A 95 4.49 -0.55 -3.68
CA ASN A 95 3.44 -1.38 -3.10
C ASN A 95 3.27 -2.77 -3.73
N GLN A 96 4.23 -3.20 -4.56
CA GLN A 96 4.26 -4.56 -5.10
C GLN A 96 4.48 -5.56 -3.97
N PHE A 97 3.72 -6.64 -4.03
CA PHE A 97 3.84 -7.76 -3.10
C PHE A 97 5.13 -8.54 -3.36
N LEU A 98 5.91 -8.76 -2.30
CA LEU A 98 7.22 -9.40 -2.39
C LEU A 98 7.18 -10.82 -1.81
N MET A 99 6.65 -10.94 -0.59
CA MET A 99 6.70 -12.17 0.20
C MET A 99 5.59 -12.22 1.24
N GLU A 100 5.18 -13.44 1.56
CA GLU A 100 4.12 -13.77 2.51
C GLU A 100 4.73 -14.36 3.77
N LEU A 101 4.35 -13.78 4.90
CA LEU A 101 4.57 -14.37 6.21
C LEU A 101 3.27 -15.02 6.68
N LYS A 102 3.39 -16.08 7.46
CA LYS A 102 2.26 -16.81 8.04
C LYS A 102 2.40 -16.89 9.53
N ASP A 103 1.33 -16.53 10.22
CA ASP A 103 1.16 -16.80 11.64
C ASP A 103 -0.14 -17.58 11.86
N SER A 104 0.00 -18.88 12.11
CA SER A 104 -1.15 -19.74 12.38
C SER A 104 -1.88 -19.39 13.67
N ALA A 105 -1.23 -18.76 14.65
CA ALA A 105 -1.93 -18.30 15.86
C ALA A 105 -2.85 -17.12 15.53
N LEU A 106 -2.36 -16.16 14.75
CA LEU A 106 -3.15 -15.02 14.28
C LEU A 106 -4.36 -15.43 13.45
N ASP A 107 -4.19 -16.38 12.52
CA ASP A 107 -5.29 -16.92 11.71
C ASP A 107 -6.40 -17.50 12.59
N ASN A 108 -6.02 -18.30 13.59
CA ASN A 108 -6.96 -18.92 14.52
C ASN A 108 -7.67 -17.87 15.38
N ASP A 109 -6.96 -16.84 15.84
CA ASP A 109 -7.55 -15.71 16.58
C ASP A 109 -8.61 -15.00 15.73
N ILE A 110 -8.31 -14.71 14.46
CA ILE A 110 -9.25 -14.05 13.55
C ILE A 110 -10.49 -14.90 13.32
N ILE A 111 -10.32 -16.21 13.08
CA ILE A 111 -11.44 -17.15 12.91
C ILE A 111 -12.30 -17.20 14.17
N PHE A 112 -11.68 -17.29 15.34
CA PHE A 112 -12.36 -17.31 16.62
C PHE A 112 -13.19 -16.03 16.84
N LEU A 113 -12.60 -14.85 16.64
CA LEU A 113 -13.27 -13.56 16.82
C LEU A 113 -14.47 -13.40 15.86
N ARG A 114 -14.31 -13.79 14.58
CA ARG A 114 -15.40 -13.77 13.60
C ARG A 114 -16.56 -14.68 14.00
N HIS A 115 -16.24 -15.87 14.51
CA HIS A 115 -17.24 -16.83 14.97
C HIS A 115 -18.00 -16.32 16.20
N GLU A 116 -17.30 -15.70 17.15
CA GLU A 116 -17.92 -15.14 18.35
C GLU A 116 -18.86 -13.97 18.01
N LEU A 117 -18.44 -13.07 17.13
CA LEU A 117 -19.29 -11.99 16.61
C LEU A 117 -20.56 -12.54 15.93
N LYS A 118 -20.43 -13.62 15.15
CA LYS A 118 -21.57 -14.27 14.50
C LYS A 118 -22.56 -14.85 15.52
N LYS A 119 -22.07 -15.55 16.55
CA LYS A 119 -22.90 -16.09 17.64
C LYS A 119 -23.68 -14.99 18.37
N ILE A 120 -23.01 -13.90 18.73
CA ILE A 120 -23.63 -12.77 19.44
C ILE A 120 -24.73 -12.14 18.57
N ASN A 121 -24.47 -11.92 17.28
CA ASN A 121 -25.44 -11.32 16.38
C ASN A 121 -26.71 -12.18 16.21
N VAL A 122 -26.56 -13.50 16.10
CA VAL A 122 -27.71 -14.42 16.02
C VAL A 122 -28.53 -14.37 17.31
N ASN A 123 -27.87 -14.45 18.47
CA ASN A 123 -28.55 -14.42 19.77
C ASN A 123 -29.25 -13.08 20.04
N ASN A 124 -28.66 -11.97 19.61
CA ASN A 124 -29.25 -10.64 19.82
C ASN A 124 -30.51 -10.42 18.96
N LYS A 125 -30.53 -10.93 17.72
CA LYS A 125 -31.75 -10.89 16.88
C LYS A 125 -32.93 -11.62 17.49
N ILE A 126 -32.68 -12.72 18.21
CA ILE A 126 -33.72 -13.55 18.83
C ILE A 126 -34.28 -12.87 20.10
N LYS A 127 -33.47 -12.09 20.82
CA LYS A 127 -33.85 -11.43 22.08
C LYS A 127 -34.47 -10.03 21.93
N LYS A 128 -34.92 -9.66 20.72
CA LYS A 128 -35.53 -8.34 20.49
C LYS A 128 -36.69 -8.11 21.47
N TYR A 129 -36.61 -7.01 22.23
CA TYR A 129 -37.44 -6.79 23.40
C TYR A 129 -38.92 -6.72 23.02
N ASN A 130 -39.76 -7.49 23.72
CA ASN A 130 -41.18 -7.56 23.42
C ASN A 130 -41.91 -6.35 23.99
N LEU A 131 -42.15 -5.34 23.16
CA LEU A 131 -42.88 -4.11 23.52
C LEU A 131 -44.41 -4.31 23.60
N THR A 132 -44.94 -5.50 23.26
CA THR A 132 -46.39 -5.74 23.22
C THR A 132 -47.09 -5.54 24.57
N SER A 133 -46.44 -5.85 25.68
CA SER A 133 -47.02 -5.63 27.01
C SER A 133 -47.30 -4.15 27.28
N TYR A 134 -46.44 -3.25 26.79
CA TYR A 134 -46.63 -1.80 26.95
C TYR A 134 -47.71 -1.27 26.01
N THR A 135 -47.81 -1.79 24.79
CA THR A 135 -48.89 -1.39 23.86
C THR A 135 -50.25 -1.83 24.39
N LEU A 136 -50.35 -3.05 24.91
CA LEU A 136 -51.57 -3.55 25.56
C LEU A 136 -51.97 -2.69 26.78
N ALA A 137 -50.99 -2.25 27.60
CA ALA A 137 -51.26 -1.37 28.73
C ALA A 137 -51.80 0.00 28.30
N ILE A 138 -51.27 0.58 27.22
CA ILE A 138 -51.76 1.84 26.64
C ILE A 138 -53.19 1.67 26.12
N ASP A 139 -53.47 0.57 25.41
CA ASP A 139 -54.80 0.31 24.84
C ASP A 139 -55.85 0.14 25.94
N ASN A 140 -55.52 -0.60 27.00
CA ASN A 140 -56.38 -0.75 28.17
C ASN A 140 -56.62 0.58 28.90
N ALA A 141 -55.58 1.40 29.06
CA ALA A 141 -55.69 2.72 29.68
C ALA A 141 -56.55 3.67 28.84
N LYS A 142 -56.37 3.69 27.52
CA LYS A 142 -57.19 4.49 26.58
C LYS A 142 -58.64 4.07 26.61
N SER A 143 -58.93 2.77 26.57
CA SER A 143 -60.30 2.24 26.64
C SER A 143 -60.97 2.65 27.95
N SER A 144 -60.26 2.53 29.08
CA SER A 144 -60.74 2.96 30.39
C SER A 144 -61.03 4.47 30.44
N PHE A 145 -60.14 5.29 29.87
CA PHE A 145 -60.33 6.74 29.77
C PHE A 145 -61.55 7.11 28.92
N VAL A 146 -61.78 6.47 27.78
CA VAL A 146 -62.97 6.70 26.94
C VAL A 146 -64.25 6.40 27.73
N ASN A 147 -64.28 5.29 28.47
CA ASN A 147 -65.42 4.92 29.30
C ASN A 147 -65.71 5.97 30.38
N ILE A 148 -64.68 6.40 31.12
CA ILE A 148 -64.81 7.40 32.18
C ILE A 148 -65.15 8.79 31.62
N ASN A 149 -64.58 9.17 30.48
CA ASN A 149 -64.90 10.43 29.80
C ASN A 149 -66.37 10.50 29.38
N ARG A 150 -66.92 9.39 28.86
CA ARG A 150 -68.35 9.30 28.54
C ARG A 150 -69.23 9.48 29.78
N ILE A 151 -68.84 8.88 30.91
CA ILE A 151 -69.55 9.07 32.20
C ILE A 151 -69.48 10.53 32.63
N LYS A 152 -68.30 11.16 32.57
CA LYS A 152 -68.11 12.58 32.89
C LYS A 152 -69.04 13.47 32.06
N ILE A 153 -69.11 13.28 30.74
CA ILE A 153 -69.95 14.09 29.84
C ILE A 153 -71.44 14.02 30.26
N ASN A 154 -71.93 12.85 30.66
CA ASN A 154 -73.30 12.70 31.14
C ASN A 154 -73.51 13.43 32.48
N TYR A 155 -72.57 13.31 33.42
CA TYR A 155 -72.63 13.97 34.72
C TYR A 155 -72.48 15.51 34.62
N ASP A 156 -71.69 16.01 33.66
CA ASP A 156 -71.58 17.43 33.32
C ASP A 156 -72.93 18.02 32.88
N LYS A 157 -73.81 17.20 32.27
CA LYS A 157 -75.18 17.60 31.92
C LYS A 157 -76.08 17.61 33.16
N TYR A 158 -76.03 16.55 33.97
CA TYR A 158 -76.91 16.44 35.14
C TYR A 158 -76.64 17.48 36.22
N ILE A 159 -75.39 17.90 36.41
CA ILE A 159 -75.05 18.96 37.37
C ILE A 159 -75.62 20.32 36.93
N LYS A 160 -75.64 20.61 35.62
CA LYS A 160 -76.27 21.82 35.05
C LYS A 160 -77.78 21.82 35.24
N GLU A 161 -78.40 20.63 35.26
CA GLU A 161 -79.82 20.43 35.51
C GLU A 161 -80.16 20.35 37.02
N GLY A 162 -79.17 20.45 37.92
CA GLY A 162 -79.36 20.37 39.38
C GLY A 162 -79.68 18.97 39.91
N LYS A 163 -79.43 17.91 39.13
CA LYS A 163 -79.85 16.52 39.42
C LYS A 163 -78.81 15.66 40.14
N VAL A 164 -77.63 16.21 40.47
CA VAL A 164 -76.49 15.47 41.05
C VAL A 164 -75.86 16.26 42.19
N SER A 165 -75.41 15.56 43.24
CA SER A 165 -74.68 16.14 44.37
C SER A 165 -73.27 16.58 43.98
N GLN A 166 -72.78 17.66 44.58
CA GLN A 166 -71.41 18.15 44.36
C GLN A 166 -70.35 17.12 44.78
N VAL A 167 -70.64 16.30 45.79
CA VAL A 167 -69.73 15.24 46.27
C VAL A 167 -69.55 14.14 45.22
N ASP A 168 -70.65 13.68 44.62
CA ASP A 168 -70.62 12.66 43.57
C ASP A 168 -69.91 13.17 42.32
N TYR A 169 -70.16 14.44 41.96
CA TYR A 169 -69.47 15.07 40.83
C TYR A 169 -67.95 15.19 41.06
N ALA A 170 -67.52 15.54 42.27
CA ALA A 170 -66.10 15.57 42.62
C ALA A 170 -65.44 14.18 42.50
N ALA A 171 -66.15 13.10 42.86
CA ALA A 171 -65.64 11.74 42.67
C ALA A 171 -65.41 11.41 41.19
N ILE A 172 -66.33 11.80 40.30
CA ILE A 172 -66.16 11.61 38.84
C ILE A 172 -64.97 12.42 38.29
N LEU A 173 -64.79 13.66 38.75
CA LEU A 173 -63.61 14.46 38.38
C LEU A 173 -62.30 13.79 38.83
N GLY A 174 -62.30 13.19 40.04
CA GLY A 174 -61.20 12.38 40.53
C GLY A 174 -60.91 11.16 39.64
N MET A 175 -61.95 10.41 39.26
CA MET A 175 -61.84 9.25 38.35
C MET A 175 -61.32 9.66 36.97
N TYR A 176 -61.80 10.79 36.42
CA TYR A 176 -61.34 11.32 35.14
C TYR A 176 -59.86 11.71 35.19
N SER A 177 -59.46 12.45 36.22
CA SER A 177 -58.06 12.84 36.43
C SER A 177 -57.16 11.61 36.57
N ASN A 178 -57.58 10.60 37.34
CA ASN A 178 -56.85 9.33 37.47
C ASN A 178 -56.72 8.61 36.12
N ALA A 179 -57.81 8.46 35.37
CA ALA A 179 -57.79 7.83 34.05
C ALA A 179 -56.86 8.56 33.06
N GLN A 180 -56.88 9.90 33.06
CA GLN A 180 -55.96 10.72 32.26
C GLN A 180 -54.50 10.50 32.67
N ASN A 181 -54.22 10.44 33.97
CA ASN A 181 -52.89 10.16 34.50
C ASN A 181 -52.43 8.74 34.14
N LEU A 182 -53.32 7.74 34.15
CA LEU A 182 -53.01 6.37 33.73
C LEU A 182 -52.60 6.31 32.24
N VAL A 183 -53.33 6.99 31.35
CA VAL A 183 -52.95 7.08 29.92
C VAL A 183 -51.59 7.77 29.77
N THR A 184 -51.38 8.86 30.50
CA THR A 184 -50.12 9.62 30.47
C THR A 184 -48.95 8.75 30.95
N ASN A 185 -49.12 8.07 32.08
CA ASN A 185 -48.11 7.18 32.65
C ASN A 185 -47.81 5.98 31.74
N ALA A 186 -48.82 5.36 31.13
CA ALA A 186 -48.62 4.27 30.18
C ALA A 186 -47.79 4.72 28.96
N ASN A 187 -48.06 5.90 28.41
CA ASN A 187 -47.27 6.48 27.32
C ASN A 187 -45.83 6.82 27.75
N ILE A 188 -45.63 7.36 28.95
CA ILE A 188 -44.29 7.62 29.50
C ILE A 188 -43.52 6.32 29.65
N MET A 189 -44.14 5.27 30.21
CA MET A 189 -43.51 3.95 30.38
C MET A 189 -43.12 3.33 29.04
N TYR A 190 -43.98 3.40 28.03
CA TYR A 190 -43.67 2.94 26.68
C TYR A 190 -42.51 3.72 26.04
N THR A 191 -42.53 5.04 26.15
CA THR A 191 -41.47 5.91 25.60
C THR A 191 -40.14 5.64 26.30
N LYS A 192 -40.14 5.52 27.62
CA LYS A 192 -38.97 5.15 28.41
C LYS A 192 -38.45 3.77 28.02
N ALA A 193 -39.31 2.77 27.90
CA ALA A 193 -38.92 1.44 27.45
C ALA A 193 -38.27 1.46 26.06
N LYS A 194 -38.77 2.29 25.13
CA LYS A 194 -38.17 2.47 23.80
C LYS A 194 -36.81 3.17 23.86
N ILE A 195 -36.65 4.18 24.72
CA ILE A 195 -35.37 4.85 24.94
C ILE A 195 -34.36 3.87 25.55
N ASP A 196 -34.75 3.12 26.56
CA ASP A 196 -33.92 2.12 27.22
C ASP A 196 -33.51 1.00 26.25
N ASP A 197 -34.39 0.61 25.32
CA ASP A 197 -34.08 -0.34 24.25
C ASP A 197 -33.00 0.21 23.30
N ASN A 198 -33.20 1.41 22.76
CA ASN A 198 -32.22 2.07 21.90
C ASN A 198 -30.87 2.30 22.62
N GLN A 199 -30.92 2.70 23.90
CA GLN A 199 -29.70 2.91 24.69
C GLN A 199 -28.95 1.61 24.93
N ARG A 200 -29.64 0.48 25.10
CA ARG A 200 -29.02 -0.85 25.20
C ARG A 200 -28.40 -1.29 23.87
N ASP A 201 -29.03 -0.98 22.75
CA ASP A 201 -28.47 -1.26 21.43
C ASP A 201 -27.19 -0.46 21.15
N ILE A 202 -27.11 0.79 21.63
CA ILE A 202 -25.96 1.68 21.39
C ILE A 202 -24.86 1.46 22.44
N ALA A 203 -25.23 1.38 23.71
CA ALA A 203 -24.31 1.46 24.86
C ALA A 203 -24.55 0.37 25.92
N GLY A 204 -25.36 -0.65 25.61
CA GLY A 204 -25.55 -1.79 26.51
C GLY A 204 -24.30 -2.66 26.63
N ALA A 205 -24.33 -3.59 27.58
CA ALA A 205 -23.20 -4.50 27.84
C ALA A 205 -22.83 -5.32 26.58
N ILE A 206 -23.83 -5.82 25.84
CA ILE A 206 -23.61 -6.58 24.60
C ILE A 206 -23.02 -5.68 23.50
N ALA A 207 -23.53 -4.45 23.34
CA ALA A 207 -22.99 -3.49 22.38
C ALA A 207 -21.51 -3.16 22.70
N GLY A 208 -21.18 -3.01 23.98
CA GLY A 208 -19.81 -2.84 24.45
C GLY A 208 -18.91 -4.03 24.09
N VAL A 209 -19.38 -5.26 24.33
CA VAL A 209 -18.66 -6.49 23.95
C VAL A 209 -18.45 -6.57 22.44
N ILE A 210 -19.49 -6.33 21.63
CA ILE A 210 -19.38 -6.30 20.16
C ILE A 210 -18.34 -5.28 19.71
N ARG A 211 -18.37 -4.07 20.27
CA ARG A 211 -17.41 -3.02 19.93
C ARG A 211 -15.97 -3.42 20.29
N ASN A 212 -15.77 -4.04 21.44
CA ASN A 212 -14.45 -4.51 21.87
C ASN A 212 -13.94 -5.63 20.96
N LEU A 213 -14.78 -6.64 20.66
CA LEU A 213 -14.43 -7.71 19.73
C LEU A 213 -14.15 -7.19 18.32
N ASN A 214 -14.92 -6.20 17.83
CA ASN A 214 -14.64 -5.54 16.55
C ASN A 214 -13.32 -4.78 16.57
N LYS A 215 -13.01 -4.05 17.65
CA LYS A 215 -11.74 -3.35 17.81
C LYS A 215 -10.57 -4.34 17.78
N GLU A 216 -10.70 -5.44 18.52
CA GLU A 216 -9.71 -6.51 18.54
C GLU A 216 -9.54 -7.15 17.17
N LEU A 217 -10.64 -7.48 16.48
CA LEU A 217 -10.62 -8.01 15.13
C LEU A 217 -9.93 -7.06 14.13
N VAL A 218 -10.21 -5.75 14.19
CA VAL A 218 -9.54 -4.77 13.33
C VAL A 218 -8.04 -4.72 13.60
N THR A 219 -7.61 -4.77 14.86
CA THR A 219 -6.19 -4.85 15.21
C THR A 219 -5.55 -6.12 14.66
N LYS A 220 -6.21 -7.28 14.81
CA LYS A 220 -5.72 -8.57 14.30
C LYS A 220 -5.68 -8.61 12.77
N LEU A 221 -6.65 -7.99 12.09
CA LEU A 221 -6.63 -7.85 10.63
C LEU A 221 -5.51 -6.92 10.16
N SER A 222 -5.23 -5.84 10.89
CA SER A 222 -4.08 -4.98 10.59
C SER A 222 -2.74 -5.72 10.76
N GLN A 223 -2.64 -6.61 11.74
CA GLN A 223 -1.49 -7.50 11.92
C GLN A 223 -1.41 -8.54 10.80
N TYR A 224 -2.55 -9.04 10.34
CA TYR A 224 -2.58 -9.98 9.22
C TYR A 224 -2.12 -9.31 7.93
N ASP A 225 -2.56 -8.07 7.68
CA ASP A 225 -2.14 -7.30 6.51
C ASP A 225 -0.63 -6.98 6.54
N SER A 226 -0.02 -6.80 7.72
CA SER A 226 1.42 -6.56 7.85
C SER A 226 2.29 -7.80 7.62
N LEU A 227 1.69 -9.01 7.59
CA LEU A 227 2.39 -10.22 7.16
C LEU A 227 2.67 -10.24 5.64
N PHE A 228 1.95 -9.42 4.86
CA PHE A 228 2.22 -9.24 3.43
C PHE A 228 3.26 -8.14 3.24
N ILE A 229 4.51 -8.55 3.04
CA ILE A 229 5.61 -7.60 2.84
C ILE A 229 5.54 -7.03 1.43
N ARG A 230 5.55 -5.69 1.36
CA ARG A 230 5.44 -4.93 0.11
C ARG A 230 6.61 -3.98 -0.06
N SER A 231 6.96 -3.70 -1.32
CA SER A 231 8.01 -2.71 -1.60
C SER A 231 7.51 -1.29 -1.28
N PRO A 232 8.27 -0.47 -0.53
CA PRO A 232 7.88 0.91 -0.24
C PRO A 232 7.98 1.82 -1.48
N TYR A 233 8.89 1.54 -2.42
CA TYR A 233 9.14 2.35 -3.61
C TYR A 233 9.46 1.49 -4.83
N ILE A 234 9.53 2.14 -6.00
CA ILE A 234 9.98 1.50 -7.24
C ILE A 234 11.49 1.31 -7.16
N GLY A 235 12.00 0.13 -7.50
CA GLY A 235 13.41 -0.20 -7.33
C GLY A 235 13.78 -1.62 -7.76
N ASN A 236 14.94 -2.10 -7.34
CA ASN A 236 15.38 -3.47 -7.57
C ASN A 236 15.71 -4.18 -6.25
N ILE A 237 15.52 -5.49 -6.24
CA ILE A 237 15.90 -6.32 -5.08
C ILE A 237 17.40 -6.57 -5.14
N VAL A 238 18.09 -6.17 -4.08
CA VAL A 238 19.54 -6.33 -3.95
C VAL A 238 19.88 -7.71 -3.40
N GLU A 239 19.18 -8.12 -2.34
CA GLU A 239 19.47 -9.34 -1.60
C GLU A 239 18.19 -9.86 -0.93
N ILE A 240 18.04 -11.19 -0.86
CA ILE A 240 16.96 -11.84 -0.11
C ILE A 240 17.59 -12.70 0.99
N ASN A 241 17.38 -12.31 2.24
CA ASN A 241 17.95 -12.97 3.42
C ASN A 241 17.00 -14.03 4.02
N ALA A 242 15.72 -13.98 3.68
CA ALA A 242 14.71 -14.90 4.15
C ALA A 242 14.65 -16.20 3.34
N VAL A 243 14.43 -17.34 4.02
CA VAL A 243 14.22 -18.65 3.38
C VAL A 243 12.80 -19.14 3.60
N ILE A 244 12.20 -19.74 2.57
CA ILE A 244 10.86 -20.36 2.66
C ILE A 244 10.85 -21.42 3.78
N GLY A 245 9.88 -21.35 4.68
CA GLY A 245 9.75 -22.22 5.86
C GLY A 245 10.57 -21.78 7.07
N GLN A 246 11.37 -20.73 6.96
CA GLN A 246 12.12 -20.17 8.09
C GLN A 246 11.18 -19.44 9.05
N ARG A 247 11.40 -19.63 10.36
CA ARG A 247 10.78 -18.81 11.39
C ARG A 247 11.58 -17.52 11.55
N VAL A 248 10.90 -16.39 11.42
CA VAL A 248 11.45 -15.03 11.58
C VAL A 248 10.80 -14.37 12.80
N LYS A 249 11.53 -13.46 13.43
CA LYS A 249 11.07 -12.62 14.53
C LYS A 249 10.84 -11.19 14.07
N GLU A 250 10.04 -10.45 14.82
CA GLU A 250 9.89 -9.01 14.61
C GLU A 250 11.26 -8.31 14.51
N GLY A 251 11.46 -7.56 13.42
CA GLY A 251 12.70 -6.85 13.14
C GLY A 251 13.77 -7.64 12.38
N ASP A 252 13.59 -8.95 12.17
CA ASP A 252 14.54 -9.74 11.38
C ASP A 252 14.60 -9.26 9.93
N TYR A 253 15.79 -9.27 9.34
CA TYR A 253 16.03 -8.83 7.96
C TYR A 253 15.48 -9.85 6.97
N LEU A 254 14.66 -9.39 6.03
CA LEU A 254 13.99 -10.24 5.06
C LEU A 254 14.56 -10.07 3.66
N ALA A 255 14.58 -8.83 3.18
CA ALA A 255 15.06 -8.49 1.85
C ALA A 255 15.55 -7.05 1.81
N THR A 256 16.42 -6.73 0.87
CA THR A 256 16.94 -5.39 0.65
C THR A 256 16.50 -4.88 -0.70
N VAL A 257 15.90 -3.69 -0.75
CA VAL A 257 15.44 -3.04 -1.99
C VAL A 257 16.21 -1.75 -2.20
N SER A 258 16.68 -1.46 -3.41
CA SER A 258 17.26 -0.16 -3.74
C SER A 258 16.43 0.62 -4.73
N SER A 259 16.26 1.92 -4.48
CA SER A 259 15.47 2.84 -5.30
C SER A 259 16.14 3.21 -6.63
N LYS A 260 17.44 2.94 -6.77
CA LYS A 260 18.19 3.24 -8.00
C LYS A 260 18.26 2.01 -8.88
N VAL A 261 17.94 2.19 -10.15
CA VAL A 261 18.17 1.19 -11.20
C VAL A 261 19.68 0.97 -11.33
N PRO A 262 20.17 -0.29 -11.35
CA PRO A 262 21.58 -0.57 -11.59
C PRO A 262 22.03 0.14 -12.88
N PRO A 263 23.17 0.84 -12.88
CA PRO A 263 23.77 1.30 -14.11
C PRO A 263 24.45 0.09 -14.76
N PHE A 264 23.68 -0.67 -15.55
CA PHE A 264 24.12 -1.68 -16.53
C PHE A 264 25.07 -2.79 -16.06
#